data_AF-A0A929VK95-F1
#
_entry.id   AF-A0A929VK95-F1
#
_cell.length_a   1.000
_cell.length_b   1.000
_cell.length_c   1.000
_cell.angle_alpha   90.00
_cell.angle_beta   90.00
_cell.angle_gamma   90.00
#
_symmetry.space_group_name_H-M   'P 1'
#
loop_
_entity.id
_entity.type
_entity.pdbx_description
1 polymer ?
#
loop_
_entity_poly.entity_id
_entity_poly.type
_entity_poly.pdbx_seq_one_letter_code
_entity_poly.pdbx_strand_id
1 'polypeptide(L)'
;MHKIAVIAGTNVDTKMGCDLLETNGYESIFLPVSEDCDTQAKLQYFSKKDLQILFDNACKNAINLGASKIFLYCNSLSSSIDYTSTSKKYSIP
;
A
#
# COMPACT_ATOMS: atom_id res chain seq x y z
N MET A 1 -10.12 -2.39 -17.60
CA MET A 1 -9.44 -3.31 -16.67
C MET A 1 -9.13 -2.54 -15.41
N HIS A 2 -9.46 -3.06 -14.22
CA HIS A 2 -9.26 -2.33 -12.97
C HIS A 2 -7.84 -2.59 -12.45
N LYS A 3 -6.96 -1.59 -12.51
CA LYS A 3 -5.64 -1.67 -11.88
C LYS A 3 -5.79 -1.52 -10.37
N ILE A 4 -5.19 -2.43 -9.63
CA ILE A 4 -5.19 -2.44 -8.16
C ILE A 4 -3.76 -2.20 -7.69
N ALA A 5 -3.55 -1.16 -6.90
CA ALA A 5 -2.23 -0.90 -6.33
C ALA A 5 -1.98 -1.76 -5.09
N VAL A 6 -0.86 -2.45 -5.06
CA VAL A 6 -0.40 -3.23 -3.91
C VAL A 6 0.56 -2.38 -3.12
N ILE A 7 0.15 -1.99 -1.92
CA ILE A 7 0.99 -1.29 -0.96
C ILE A 7 1.43 -2.32 0.07
N ALA A 8 2.72 -2.61 0.18
CA ALA A 8 3.22 -3.60 1.14
C ALA A 8 4.54 -3.17 1.79
N GLY A 9 4.97 -3.93 2.79
CA GLY A 9 6.15 -3.61 3.60
C GLY A 9 7.42 -3.57 2.75
N THR A 10 7.87 -4.72 2.27
CA THR A 10 9.09 -4.86 1.46
C THR A 10 8.80 -5.13 -0.02
N ASN A 11 9.83 -5.10 -0.86
CA ASN A 11 9.75 -5.54 -2.25
C ASN A 11 9.18 -6.97 -2.40
N VAL A 12 9.58 -7.89 -1.51
CA VAL A 12 9.12 -9.29 -1.54
C VAL A 12 7.63 -9.36 -1.20
N ASP A 13 7.19 -8.66 -0.16
CA ASP A 13 5.78 -8.61 0.24
C ASP A 13 4.91 -7.99 -0.86
N THR A 14 5.39 -6.91 -1.50
CA THR A 14 4.67 -6.28 -2.60
C THR A 14 4.54 -7.24 -3.77
N LYS A 15 5.61 -7.98 -4.10
CA LYS A 15 5.57 -8.96 -5.18
C LYS A 15 4.57 -10.08 -4.88
N MET A 16 4.55 -10.60 -3.65
CA MET A 16 3.57 -11.60 -3.22
C MET A 16 2.12 -11.10 -3.37
N GLY A 17 1.85 -9.84 -2.98
CA GLY A 17 0.53 -9.24 -3.16
C GLY A 17 0.15 -9.04 -4.63
N CYS A 18 1.11 -8.63 -5.47
CA CYS A 18 0.93 -8.52 -6.91
C CYS A 18 0.62 -9.89 -7.54
N ASP A 19 1.41 -10.92 -7.20
CA ASP A 19 1.23 -12.29 -7.70
C ASP A 19 -0.14 -12.85 -7.33
N LEU A 20 -0.61 -12.60 -6.11
CA LEU A 20 -1.94 -12.98 -5.68
C LEU A 20 -3.03 -12.35 -6.56
N LEU A 21 -2.93 -11.05 -6.85
CA LEU A 21 -3.90 -10.34 -7.69
C LEU A 21 -3.84 -10.80 -9.15
N GLU A 22 -2.64 -10.92 -9.71
CA GLU A 22 -2.40 -11.33 -11.10
C GLU A 22 -2.86 -12.76 -11.36
N THR A 23 -2.61 -13.68 -10.42
CA THR A 23 -3.12 -15.06 -10.47
C THR A 23 -4.65 -15.12 -10.51
N ASN A 24 -5.32 -14.11 -9.94
CA ASN A 24 -6.78 -13.99 -9.94
C ASN A 24 -7.32 -13.09 -11.07
N GLY A 25 -6.49 -12.74 -12.06
CA GLY A 25 -6.91 -12.01 -13.26
C GLY A 25 -7.00 -10.48 -13.12
N TYR A 26 -6.41 -9.90 -12.08
CA TYR A 26 -6.33 -8.45 -11.90
C TYR A 26 -4.99 -7.89 -12.39
N GLU A 27 -4.99 -6.65 -12.89
CA GLU A 27 -3.74 -5.91 -13.09
C GLU A 27 -3.28 -5.30 -11.76
N SER A 28 -2.00 -5.43 -11.46
CA SER A 28 -1.41 -4.92 -10.23
C SER A 28 -0.49 -3.71 -10.48
N ILE A 29 -0.37 -2.81 -9.50
CA ILE A 29 0.65 -1.77 -9.45
C ILE A 29 1.52 -2.02 -8.23
N PHE A 30 2.82 -2.20 -8.46
CA PHE A 30 3.81 -2.53 -7.43
C PHE A 30 4.23 -1.27 -6.65
N LEU A 31 3.87 -1.16 -5.37
CA LEU A 31 4.22 -0.01 -4.50
C LEU A 31 4.70 -0.46 -3.10
N PRO A 32 5.98 -0.82 -2.93
CA PRO A 32 6.56 -1.07 -1.62
C PRO A 32 6.67 0.24 -0.81
N VAL A 33 6.44 0.18 0.50
CA VAL A 33 6.70 1.32 1.41
C VAL A 33 8.11 1.30 1.99
N SER A 34 8.85 0.20 1.80
CA SER A 34 10.26 0.06 2.15
C SER A 34 10.98 -0.86 1.16
N GLU A 35 12.27 -0.62 0.94
CA GLU A 35 13.08 -1.39 -0.02
C GLU A 35 13.61 -2.70 0.58
N ASP A 36 13.78 -2.75 1.90
CA ASP A 36 14.38 -3.87 2.64
C ASP A 36 13.80 -4.03 4.06
N CYS A 37 14.18 -5.13 4.71
CA CYS A 37 13.73 -5.47 6.06
C CYS A 37 14.17 -4.44 7.12
N ASP A 38 15.34 -3.83 6.97
CA ASP A 38 15.88 -2.86 7.93
C ASP A 38 15.07 -1.56 7.91
N THR A 39 14.71 -1.11 6.72
CA THR A 39 13.84 0.06 6.51
C THR A 39 12.43 -0.24 7.01
N GLN A 40 11.89 -1.43 6.73
CA GLN A 40 10.62 -1.88 7.29
C GLN A 40 10.63 -1.91 8.83
N ALA A 41 11.74 -2.36 9.45
CA ALA A 41 11.87 -2.39 10.90
C ALA A 41 11.87 -0.98 11.50
N LYS A 42 12.51 -0.01 10.84
CA LYS A 42 12.50 1.40 11.27
C LYS A 42 11.09 1.99 11.31
N LEU A 43 10.21 1.60 10.38
CA LEU A 43 8.82 2.05 10.35
C LEU A 43 8.04 1.64 11.62
N GLN A 44 8.46 0.61 12.35
CA GLN A 44 7.79 0.20 13.59
C GLN A 44 7.94 1.22 14.73
N TYR A 45 8.93 2.12 14.63
CA TYR A 45 9.15 3.19 15.61
C TYR A 45 8.47 4.50 15.24
N PHE A 46 7.83 4.56 14.06
CA PHE A 46 7.19 5.78 13.59
C PHE A 46 5.89 6.03 14.33
N SER A 47 5.51 7.29 14.45
CA SER A 47 4.20 7.62 15.01
C SER A 47 3.09 7.19 14.05
N LYS A 48 1.88 6.94 14.57
CA LYS A 48 0.70 6.68 13.72
C LYS A 48 0.48 7.79 12.68
N LYS A 49 0.78 9.03 13.03
CA LYS A 49 0.68 10.17 12.13
C LYS A 49 1.66 10.06 10.96
N ASP A 50 2.90 9.67 11.22
CA ASP A 50 3.92 9.52 10.18
C ASP A 50 3.62 8.34 9.26
N LEU A 51 3.15 7.22 9.84
CA LEU A 51 2.67 6.07 9.07
C LEU A 51 1.45 6.43 8.20
N GLN A 52 0.53 7.24 8.73
CA GLN A 52 -0.62 7.74 7.96
C GLN A 52 -0.19 8.62 6.79
N ILE A 53 0.80 9.49 6.98
CA ILE A 53 1.35 10.33 5.90
C ILE A 53 2.04 9.47 4.84
N LEU A 54 2.83 8.48 5.26
CA LEU A 54 3.47 7.52 4.36
C LEU A 54 2.44 6.79 3.50
N PHE A 55 1.39 6.25 4.13
CA PHE A 55 0.31 5.56 3.43
C PHE A 55 -0.45 6.50 2.48
N ASP A 56 -0.82 7.70 2.94
CA ASP A 56 -1.48 8.70 2.11
C ASP A 56 -0.66 9.08 0.86
N ASN A 57 0.66 9.18 0.99
CA ASN A 57 1.55 9.46 -0.14
C ASN A 57 1.62 8.29 -1.12
N ALA A 58 1.66 7.05 -0.61
CA ALA A 58 1.58 5.86 -1.45
C ALA A 58 0.24 5.77 -2.19
N CYS A 59 -0.88 6.10 -1.53
CA CYS A 59 -2.20 6.17 -2.15
C CYS A 59 -2.28 7.22 -3.27
N LYS A 60 -1.72 8.43 -3.05
CA LYS A 60 -1.63 9.45 -4.10
C LYS A 60 -0.83 8.96 -5.30
N ASN A 61 0.31 8.30 -5.06
CA ASN A 61 1.12 7.74 -6.13
C ASN A 61 0.36 6.66 -6.91
N ALA A 62 -0.34 5.76 -6.21
CA ALA A 62 -1.21 4.75 -6.82
C ALA A 62 -2.24 5.38 -7.77
N ILE A 63 -2.93 6.42 -7.32
CA ILE A 63 -3.95 7.13 -8.12
C ILE A 63 -3.33 7.76 -9.36
N ASN A 64 -2.18 8.40 -9.23
CA ASN A 64 -1.46 8.98 -10.37
C ASN A 64 -1.02 7.92 -11.40
N LEU A 65 -0.76 6.68 -10.95
CA LEU A 65 -0.45 5.54 -11.80
C LEU A 65 -1.69 4.84 -12.39
N GLY A 66 -2.89 5.36 -12.09
CA GLY A 66 -4.16 4.87 -12.61
C GLY A 66 -4.78 3.74 -11.78
N ALA A 67 -4.42 3.61 -10.49
CA ALA A 67 -5.07 2.68 -9.59
C ALA A 67 -6.56 3.04 -9.41
N SER A 68 -7.41 2.03 -9.49
CA SER A 68 -8.84 2.12 -9.20
C SER A 68 -9.20 1.63 -7.80
N LYS A 69 -8.30 0.87 -7.17
CA LYS A 69 -8.42 0.33 -5.81
C LYS A 69 -7.03 0.19 -5.19
N ILE A 70 -6.98 0.15 -3.86
CA ILE A 70 -5.75 -0.10 -3.12
C ILE A 70 -5.87 -1.40 -2.33
N PHE A 71 -4.81 -2.20 -2.35
CA PHE A 71 -4.65 -3.40 -1.57
C PHE A 71 -3.45 -3.24 -0.64
N LEU A 72 -3.71 -3.02 0.65
CA LEU A 72 -2.67 -2.95 1.67
C LEU A 72 -2.30 -4.36 2.14
N TYR A 73 -1.14 -4.85 1.69
CA TYR A 73 -0.61 -6.19 1.98
C TYR A 73 0.50 -6.11 3.04
N CYS A 74 0.21 -5.49 4.18
CA CYS A 74 1.18 -5.36 5.27
C CYS A 74 0.49 -5.35 6.64
N ASN A 75 0.68 -6.41 7.43
CA ASN A 75 0.02 -6.58 8.73
C ASN A 75 0.30 -5.42 9.69
N SER A 76 1.57 -5.03 9.87
CA SER A 76 1.91 -3.98 10.84
C SER A 76 1.34 -2.62 10.43
N LEU A 77 1.49 -2.24 9.16
CA LEU A 77 0.96 -0.98 8.66
C LEU A 77 -0.58 -0.98 8.71
N SER A 78 -1.20 -2.12 8.39
CA SER A 78 -2.67 -2.24 8.37
C SER A 78 -3.35 -1.93 9.71
N SER A 79 -2.64 -2.14 10.83
CA SER A 79 -3.17 -1.84 12.17
C SER A 79 -3.04 -0.36 12.58
N SER A 80 -2.29 0.43 11.82
CA SER A 80 -1.86 1.78 12.20
C SER A 80 -2.54 2.90 11.40
N ILE A 81 -3.36 2.55 10.41
CA ILE A 81 -3.93 3.47 9.41
C ILE A 81 -5.44 3.65 9.57
N ASP A 82 -5.93 4.87 9.33
CA ASP A 82 -7.35 5.17 9.18
C ASP A 82 -7.78 5.10 7.70
N TYR A 83 -8.23 3.92 7.30
CA TYR A 83 -8.74 3.65 5.95
C TYR A 83 -9.94 4.51 5.59
N THR A 84 -10.81 4.80 6.55
CA THR A 84 -12.05 5.52 6.27
C THR A 84 -11.73 6.96 5.89
N SER A 85 -10.79 7.57 6.61
CA SER A 85 -10.27 8.90 6.30
C SER A 85 -9.59 8.94 4.93
N THR A 86 -8.64 8.03 4.67
CA THR A 86 -7.92 7.97 3.38
C THR A 86 -8.87 7.70 2.21
N SER A 87 -9.78 6.73 2.33
CA SER A 87 -10.73 6.37 1.28
C SER A 87 -11.63 7.54 0.91
N LYS A 88 -12.19 8.25 1.90
CA LYS A 88 -13.01 9.44 1.66
C LYS A 88 -12.20 10.57 1.04
N LYS A 89 -10.98 10.81 1.52
CA LYS A 89 -10.10 11.88 1.06
C LYS A 89 -9.72 11.74 -0.41
N TYR A 90 -9.47 10.51 -0.87
CA TYR A 90 -9.02 10.26 -2.23
C TYR A 90 -10.07 9.61 -3.13
N SER A 91 -11.28 9.37 -2.63
CA SER A 91 -12.36 8.69 -3.35
C SER A 91 -11.95 7.34 -3.95
N ILE A 92 -11.11 6.60 -3.23
CA ILE A 92 -10.60 5.27 -3.65
C ILE A 92 -10.92 4.24 -2.55
N PRO A 93 -11.44 3.06 -2.91
CA PRO A 93 -11.64 1.97 -1.96
C PRO A 93 -10.34 1.24 -1.62
#